data_AF-A0A7W7IEP9-F1
#
_entry.id   AF-A0A7W7IEP9-F1
#
_cell.length_a   1.000
_cell.length_b   1.000
_cell.length_c   1.000
_cell.angle_alpha   90.00
_cell.angle_beta   90.00
_cell.angle_gamma   90.00
#
_symmetry.space_group_name_H-M   'P 1'
#
loop_
_entity.id
_entity.type
_entity.pdbx_description
1 polymer ?
#
loop_
_entity_poly.entity_id
_entity_poly.type
_entity_poly.pdbx_seq_one_letter_code
_entity_poly.pdbx_strand_id
1 'polypeptide(L)'
;MSDEVAEVPVAPAAALAPEADPVADEPAGEEPDFPAVAPPDPTGDPRVDAAVARLGELGARPVSGHVEIYEDVHQRLQDLLASADSADPAEGHEPSGRPAEPERPRPAFPDALRPRP
;
A
#
# COMPACT_ATOMS: atom_id res chain seq x y z
N MET A 1 -11.29 1.85 39.55
CA MET A 1 -11.29 3.00 38.63
C MET A 1 -10.86 2.43 37.29
N SER A 2 -11.85 1.94 36.54
CA SER A 2 -11.67 1.38 35.20
C SER A 2 -11.65 2.56 34.25
N ASP A 3 -10.54 2.73 33.54
CA ASP A 3 -10.43 3.79 32.55
C ASP A 3 -11.13 3.34 31.27
N GLU A 4 -12.01 4.23 30.84
CA GLU A 4 -12.94 4.13 29.72
C GLU A 4 -12.15 4.15 28.41
N VAL A 5 -12.17 3.01 27.70
CA VAL A 5 -11.62 2.91 26.35
C VAL A 5 -12.48 3.81 25.47
N ALA A 6 -11.91 4.94 25.05
CA ALA A 6 -12.52 5.82 24.07
C ALA A 6 -12.73 5.03 22.78
N GLU A 7 -13.96 4.57 22.58
CA GLU A 7 -14.45 4.04 21.32
C GLU A 7 -14.35 5.17 20.30
N VAL A 8 -13.37 5.08 19.41
CA VAL A 8 -13.35 5.88 18.18
C VAL A 8 -14.54 5.38 17.37
N PRO A 9 -15.57 6.20 17.11
CA PRO A 9 -16.63 5.77 16.22
C PRO A 9 -16.02 5.61 14.84
N VAL A 10 -15.78 4.34 14.45
CA VAL A 10 -15.66 3.97 13.05
C VAL A 10 -17.03 4.28 12.47
N ALA A 11 -17.15 5.49 11.91
CA ALA A 11 -18.28 5.81 11.04
C ALA A 11 -18.41 4.63 10.06
N PRO A 12 -19.61 4.07 9.87
CA PRO A 12 -19.77 3.02 8.89
C PRO A 12 -19.26 3.60 7.58
N ALA A 13 -18.21 2.99 7.02
CA ALA A 13 -17.82 3.19 5.65
C ALA A 13 -19.10 2.98 4.86
N ALA A 14 -19.74 4.09 4.50
CA ALA A 14 -21.01 4.10 3.82
C ALA A 14 -20.78 3.26 2.58
N ALA A 15 -21.49 2.13 2.56
CA ALA A 15 -21.58 1.18 1.47
C ALA A 15 -21.22 1.83 0.13
N LEU A 16 -19.97 1.66 -0.31
CA LEU A 16 -19.71 1.54 -1.74
C LEU A 16 -20.22 0.15 -2.11
N ALA A 17 -21.54 0.01 -2.18
CA ALA A 17 -22.11 -0.90 -3.13
C ALA A 17 -21.79 -0.29 -4.50
N PRO A 18 -20.94 -0.89 -5.33
CA PRO A 18 -21.04 -0.59 -6.75
C PRO A 18 -22.45 -1.06 -7.13
N GLU A 19 -23.34 -0.11 -7.44
CA GLU A 19 -24.47 -0.37 -8.32
C GLU A 19 -23.83 -0.86 -9.62
N ALA A 20 -23.67 -2.19 -9.72
CA ALA A 20 -23.27 -2.87 -10.93
C ALA A 20 -24.42 -2.69 -11.90
N ASP A 21 -24.36 -1.62 -12.68
CA ASP A 21 -25.09 -1.51 -13.93
C ASP A 21 -24.87 -2.83 -14.67
N PRO A 22 -25.93 -3.54 -15.11
CA PRO A 22 -25.76 -4.77 -15.87
C PRO A 22 -25.17 -4.37 -17.20
N VAL A 23 -23.84 -4.35 -17.28
CA VAL A 23 -23.09 -4.28 -18.53
C VAL A 23 -23.63 -5.43 -19.37
N ALA A 24 -24.47 -5.07 -20.34
CA ALA A 24 -24.95 -5.99 -21.33
C ALA A 24 -23.73 -6.70 -21.92
N ASP A 25 -23.87 -8.00 -22.15
CA ASP A 25 -22.93 -8.82 -22.91
C ASP A 25 -22.87 -8.25 -24.34
N GLU A 26 -22.21 -7.11 -24.51
CA GLU A 26 -21.87 -6.57 -25.81
C GLU A 26 -20.84 -7.55 -26.40
N PRO A 27 -21.04 -8.00 -27.64
CA PRO A 27 -20.09 -8.91 -28.26
C PRO A 27 -18.74 -8.21 -28.22
N ALA A 28 -17.74 -8.85 -27.61
CA ALA A 28 -16.39 -8.34 -27.48
C ALA A 28 -15.93 -7.80 -28.84
N GLY A 29 -16.05 -6.49 -29.03
CA GLY A 29 -15.48 -5.82 -30.19
C GLY A 29 -14.00 -6.10 -30.16
N GLU A 30 -13.41 -6.40 -31.33
CA GLU A 30 -11.99 -6.71 -31.54
C GLU A 30 -11.14 -6.11 -30.41
N GLU A 31 -10.66 -6.96 -29.50
CA GLU A 31 -9.80 -6.50 -28.41
C GLU A 31 -8.67 -5.71 -29.07
N PRO A 32 -8.45 -4.44 -28.69
CA PRO A 32 -7.36 -3.67 -29.25
C PRO A 32 -6.07 -4.48 -29.13
N ASP A 33 -5.41 -4.73 -30.27
CA ASP A 33 -4.13 -5.44 -30.37
C ASP A 33 -3.07 -4.57 -29.70
N PHE A 34 -3.04 -4.62 -28.37
CA PHE A 34 -2.00 -3.99 -27.60
C PHE A 34 -0.79 -4.92 -27.64
N PRO A 35 0.40 -4.40 -27.97
CA PRO A 35 1.60 -5.21 -27.90
C PRO A 35 1.72 -5.77 -26.49
N ALA A 36 1.86 -7.09 -26.38
CA ALA A 36 2.03 -7.76 -25.10
C ALA A 36 3.20 -7.10 -24.35
N VAL A 37 2.92 -6.59 -23.15
CA VAL A 37 3.95 -6.02 -22.29
C VAL A 37 4.90 -7.15 -21.91
N ALA A 38 6.19 -6.95 -22.18
CA ALA A 38 7.21 -7.91 -21.80
C ALA A 38 7.16 -8.13 -20.27
N PRO A 39 7.30 -9.37 -19.79
CA PRO A 39 7.32 -9.63 -18.37
C PRO A 39 8.45 -8.82 -17.71
N PRO A 40 8.23 -8.31 -16.49
CA PRO A 40 9.26 -7.57 -15.78
C PRO A 40 10.50 -8.45 -15.55
N ASP A 41 11.67 -7.81 -15.51
CA ASP A 41 12.92 -8.49 -15.15
C ASP A 41 12.79 -9.16 -13.77
N PRO A 42 13.35 -10.37 -13.59
CA PRO A 42 13.24 -11.09 -12.33
C PRO A 42 13.91 -10.30 -11.21
N THR A 43 13.22 -10.21 -10.08
CA THR A 43 13.65 -9.46 -8.90
C THR A 43 14.77 -10.17 -8.12
N GLY A 44 14.96 -11.47 -8.38
CA GLY A 44 15.92 -12.32 -7.68
C GLY A 44 15.34 -13.05 -6.46
N ASP A 45 14.12 -12.71 -6.02
CA ASP A 45 13.35 -13.51 -5.08
C ASP A 45 12.31 -14.36 -5.83
N PRO A 46 12.44 -15.69 -5.83
CA PRO A 46 11.54 -16.56 -6.60
C PRO A 46 10.09 -16.49 -6.14
N ARG A 47 9.82 -16.06 -4.89
CA ARG A 47 8.47 -15.91 -4.35
C ARG A 47 7.83 -14.63 -4.87
N VAL A 48 8.59 -13.55 -4.98
CA VAL A 48 8.15 -12.28 -5.58
C VAL A 48 7.93 -12.48 -7.07
N ASP A 49 8.87 -13.12 -7.77
CA ASP A 49 8.75 -13.40 -9.20
C ASP A 49 7.51 -14.27 -9.50
N ALA A 50 7.22 -15.26 -8.66
CA ALA A 50 6.01 -16.08 -8.79
C ALA A 50 4.72 -15.30 -8.50
N ALA A 51 4.74 -14.28 -7.64
CA ALA A 51 3.60 -13.40 -7.41
C ALA A 51 3.35 -12.51 -8.63
N VAL A 52 4.41 -11.89 -9.17
CA VAL A 52 4.33 -10.98 -10.31
C VAL A 52 3.94 -11.71 -11.60
N ALA A 53 4.40 -12.94 -11.80
CA ALA A 53 4.03 -13.76 -12.96
C ALA A 53 2.50 -13.94 -13.11
N ARG A 54 1.75 -13.91 -12.00
CA ARG A 54 0.29 -14.04 -12.00
C ARG A 54 -0.43 -12.89 -12.70
N LEU A 55 0.19 -11.71 -12.78
CA LEU A 55 -0.35 -10.58 -13.54
C LEU A 55 -0.46 -10.89 -15.04
N GLY A 56 0.32 -11.84 -15.56
CA GLY A 56 0.21 -12.30 -16.94
C GLY A 56 -1.14 -12.93 -17.28
N GLU A 57 -1.89 -13.42 -16.29
CA GLU A 57 -3.22 -14.00 -16.49
C GLU A 57 -4.30 -12.94 -16.82
N LEU A 58 -4.05 -11.66 -16.52
CA LEU A 58 -5.01 -10.58 -16.72
C LEU A 58 -5.40 -10.42 -18.19
N GLY A 59 -4.45 -10.58 -19.11
CA GLY A 59 -4.68 -10.42 -20.55
C GLY A 59 -5.61 -11.48 -21.16
N ALA A 60 -5.90 -12.58 -20.46
CA ALA A 60 -6.81 -13.62 -20.92
C ALA A 60 -8.16 -13.61 -20.17
N ARG A 61 -8.39 -12.63 -19.28
CA ARG A 61 -9.58 -12.56 -18.42
C ARG A 61 -10.35 -11.26 -18.66
N PRO A 62 -11.69 -11.28 -18.48
CA PRO A 62 -12.47 -10.05 -18.49
C PRO A 62 -12.04 -9.12 -17.36
N VAL A 63 -12.18 -7.81 -17.57
CA VAL A 63 -11.78 -6.76 -16.62
C VAL A 63 -12.46 -6.93 -15.25
N SER A 64 -13.68 -7.44 -15.22
CA SER A 64 -14.40 -7.76 -13.98
C SER A 64 -13.66 -8.78 -13.10
N GLY A 65 -12.89 -9.70 -13.70
CA GLY A 65 -12.08 -10.69 -12.99
C GLY A 65 -10.67 -10.22 -12.65
N HIS A 66 -10.26 -9.01 -13.04
CA HIS A 66 -8.91 -8.50 -12.77
C HIS A 66 -8.67 -8.20 -11.30
N VAL A 67 -9.71 -7.73 -10.59
CA VAL A 67 -9.64 -7.37 -9.17
C VAL A 67 -9.18 -8.56 -8.32
N GLU A 68 -9.72 -9.75 -8.57
CA GLU A 68 -9.34 -10.97 -7.83
C GLU A 68 -7.84 -11.30 -7.98
N ILE A 69 -7.28 -11.07 -9.17
CA ILE A 69 -5.85 -11.29 -9.41
C ILE A 69 -5.01 -10.23 -8.70
N TYR A 70 -5.40 -8.96 -8.77
CA TYR A 70 -4.67 -7.89 -8.09
C TYR A 70 -4.64 -8.08 -6.57
N GLU A 71 -5.77 -8.43 -5.97
CA GLU A 71 -5.87 -8.69 -4.53
C GLU A 71 -5.00 -9.88 -4.11
N ASP A 72 -5.02 -10.98 -4.87
CA ASP A 72 -4.17 -12.13 -4.58
C ASP A 72 -2.66 -11.78 -4.65
N VAL A 73 -2.25 -11.04 -5.69
CA VAL A 73 -0.87 -10.58 -5.83
C VAL A 73 -0.48 -9.66 -4.68
N HIS A 74 -1.34 -8.71 -4.32
CA HIS A 74 -1.11 -7.81 -3.20
C HIS A 74 -0.99 -8.56 -1.87
N GLN A 75 -1.91 -9.48 -1.58
CA GLN A 75 -1.89 -10.26 -0.35
C GLN A 75 -0.60 -11.09 -0.25
N ARG A 76 -0.20 -11.75 -1.35
CA ARG A 76 1.02 -12.55 -1.39
C ARG A 76 2.27 -11.71 -1.16
N LEU A 77 2.35 -10.53 -1.76
CA LEU A 77 3.48 -9.62 -1.55
C LEU A 77 3.53 -9.09 -0.10
N GLN A 78 2.37 -8.76 0.49
CA GLN A 78 2.29 -8.36 1.90
C GLN A 78 2.73 -9.49 2.84
N ASP A 79 2.28 -10.72 2.60
CA ASP A 79 2.67 -11.89 3.40
C ASP A 79 4.18 -12.16 3.32
N LEU A 80 4.79 -11.96 2.15
CA LEU A 80 6.22 -12.07 1.95
C LEU A 80 7.00 -11.01 2.73
N LEU A 81 6.54 -9.76 2.70
CA LEU A 81 7.14 -8.66 3.46
C LEU A 81 7.02 -8.90 4.98
N ALA A 82 5.85 -9.33 5.46
CA ALA A 82 5.63 -9.66 6.87
C ALA A 82 6.51 -10.83 7.34
N SER A 83 6.70 -11.82 6.47
CA SER A 83 7.60 -12.95 6.74
C SER A 83 9.08 -12.53 6.80
N ALA A 84 9.49 -11.59 5.93
CA ALA A 84 10.85 -11.04 5.93
C ALA A 84 11.12 -10.20 7.19
N ASP A 85 10.17 -9.36 7.60
CA ASP A 85 10.22 -8.57 8.84
C ASP A 85 10.34 -9.48 10.08
N SER A 86 9.54 -10.55 10.12
CA SER A 86 9.60 -11.54 11.21
C SER A 86 10.91 -12.33 11.25
N ALA A 87 11.63 -12.43 10.13
CA ALA A 87 12.92 -13.11 10.03
C ALA A 87 14.09 -12.23 10.48
N ASP A 88 13.87 -10.92 10.69
CA ASP A 88 14.84 -9.98 11.25
C ASP A 88 14.46 -9.52 12.68
N PRO A 89 14.40 -10.44 13.68
CA PRO A 89 14.14 -10.03 15.07
C PRO A 89 15.41 -9.47 15.76
N ALA A 90 16.53 -9.32 15.05
CA ALA A 90 17.85 -9.06 15.66
C ALA A 90 18.19 -7.57 15.78
N GLU A 91 17.61 -6.70 14.96
CA GLU A 91 17.75 -5.25 15.10
C GLU A 91 16.49 -4.71 15.78
N GLY A 92 16.50 -4.77 17.11
CA GLY A 92 15.42 -4.28 17.95
C GLY A 92 14.94 -2.91 17.49
N HIS A 93 13.64 -2.80 17.25
CA HIS A 93 12.94 -1.56 17.51
C HIS A 93 13.13 -1.26 18.99
N GLU A 94 14.27 -0.63 19.35
CA GLU A 94 14.31 0.19 20.53
C GLU A 94 13.09 1.10 20.37
N PRO A 95 12.09 1.04 21.27
CA PRO A 95 11.08 2.08 21.28
C PRO A 95 11.89 3.34 21.37
N SER A 96 11.71 4.27 20.44
CA SER A 96 12.39 5.56 20.42
C SER A 96 12.06 6.32 21.71
N GLY A 97 12.70 5.90 22.81
CA GLY A 97 12.88 6.59 24.05
C GLY A 97 13.94 7.62 23.76
N ARG A 98 13.58 8.60 22.93
CA ARG A 98 14.26 9.89 22.98
C ARG A 98 14.10 10.34 24.43
N PRO A 99 15.16 10.47 25.24
CA PRO A 99 15.01 11.23 26.47
C PRO A 99 14.51 12.60 26.02
N ALA A 100 13.38 13.03 26.57
CA ALA A 100 12.81 14.34 26.29
C ALA A 100 13.87 15.40 26.60
N GLU A 101 14.64 15.79 25.59
CA GLU A 101 15.46 16.98 25.64
C GLU A 101 14.48 18.13 25.87
N PRO A 102 14.63 18.94 26.93
CA PRO A 102 13.78 20.11 27.10
C PRO A 102 13.95 20.97 25.85
N GLU A 103 12.85 21.12 25.09
CA GLU A 103 12.81 21.90 23.87
C GLU A 103 13.41 23.28 24.14
N ARG A 104 14.63 23.52 23.66
CA ARG A 104 15.17 24.87 23.64
C ARG A 104 14.19 25.71 22.81
N PRO A 105 13.59 26.78 23.37
CA PRO A 105 12.64 27.58 22.63
C PRO A 105 13.35 28.11 21.39
N ARG A 106 12.80 27.75 20.22
CA ARG A 106 13.29 28.21 18.92
C ARG A 106 13.26 29.74 18.96
N PRO A 107 14.37 30.45 18.75
CA PRO A 107 14.34 31.91 18.71
C PRO A 107 13.41 32.34 17.58
N ALA A 108 12.38 33.12 17.92
CA ALA A 108 11.30 33.49 17.01
C ALA A 108 11.71 34.46 15.89
N PHE A 109 12.97 34.90 15.83
CA PHE A 109 13.45 35.83 14.81
C PHE A 109 14.92 35.58 14.47
N PRO A 110 15.30 35.50 13.18
CA PRO A 110 16.70 35.51 12.78
C PRO A 110 17.31 36.89 13.05
N ASP A 111 18.43 36.93 13.79
CA ASP A 111 19.20 38.14 14.14
C ASP A 111 19.79 38.89 12.93
N ALA A 112 19.55 38.39 11.71
CA ALA A 112 20.01 38.96 10.45
C ALA A 112 19.31 40.28 10.04
N LEU A 113 18.27 40.71 10.78
CA LEU A 113 17.50 41.92 10.46
C LEU A 113 17.66 43.07 11.47
N ARG A 114 18.62 43.00 12.41
CA ARG A 114 18.90 44.16 13.27
C ARG A 114 19.72 45.21 12.51
N PRO A 115 19.22 46.45 12.34
CA PRO A 115 20.02 47.53 11.78
C PRO A 115 21.16 47.87 12.73
N ARG A 116 22.37 47.98 12.19
CA ARG A 116 23.57 48.36 12.95
C ARG A 116 23.46 49.85 13.35
N PRO A 117 23.83 50.22 14.59
CA PRO A 117 23.87 51.62 15.04
C PRO A 117 24.98 52.43 14.36
#